data_AF-A0A0H2XX82-F1
#
_entry.id   AF-A0A0H2XX82-F1
#
_cell.length_a   1.000
_cell.length_b   1.000
_cell.length_c   1.000
_cell.angle_alpha   90.00
_cell.angle_beta   90.00
_cell.angle_gamma   90.00
#
_symmetry.space_group_name_H-M   'P 1'
#
loop_
_entity.id
_entity.type
_entity.pdbx_description
1 polymer ?
#
loop_
_entity_poly.entity_id
_entity_poly.type
_entity_poly.pdbx_seq_one_letter_code
_entity_poly.pdbx_strand_id
1 'polypeptide(L)'
;MSGLLQSRAADIIALGTLAVLYLGGAGIALWRIRAAALPGKIYWIVCAALLAGGAVAMAGNLAPVPNSGDMPPGFALGAEAVLLGLVLAAGGCAWLMLRARKR
;
A
#
# COMPACT_ATOMS: atom_id res chain seq x y z
N MET A 1 29.94 9.37 -11.69
CA MET A 1 29.71 8.04 -11.08
C MET A 1 28.98 8.11 -9.72
N SER A 2 28.95 9.25 -9.05
CA SER A 2 28.18 9.49 -7.81
C SER A 2 26.66 9.56 -8.00
N GLY A 3 26.17 10.10 -9.13
CA GLY A 3 24.73 10.20 -9.41
C GLY A 3 24.01 8.86 -9.53
N LEU A 4 24.62 7.86 -10.18
CA LEU A 4 24.05 6.51 -10.32
C LEU A 4 23.94 5.76 -8.99
N LEU A 5 24.92 5.93 -8.10
CA LEU A 5 24.90 5.34 -6.76
C LEU A 5 23.86 6.02 -5.86
N GLN A 6 23.72 7.35 -5.97
CA GLN A 6 22.69 8.13 -5.27
C GLN A 6 21.28 7.72 -5.71
N SER A 7 21.04 7.59 -7.02
CA SER A 7 19.76 7.12 -7.56
C SER A 7 19.42 5.71 -7.07
N ARG A 8 20.38 4.79 -7.12
CA ARG A 8 20.16 3.41 -6.65
C ARG A 8 19.89 3.33 -5.16
N ALA A 9 20.57 4.13 -4.34
CA ALA A 9 20.30 4.20 -2.91
C ALA A 9 18.90 4.78 -2.64
N ALA A 10 18.50 5.83 -3.35
CA ALA A 10 17.17 6.42 -3.24
C ALA A 10 16.07 5.42 -3.63
N ASP A 11 16.26 4.65 -4.71
CA ASP A 11 15.31 3.62 -5.14
C ASP A 11 15.16 2.51 -4.09
N ILE A 12 16.27 2.05 -3.50
CA ILE A 12 16.23 1.02 -2.45
C ILE A 12 15.49 1.54 -1.21
N ILE A 13 15.73 2.78 -0.82
CA ILE A 13 15.05 3.40 0.33
C ILE A 13 13.56 3.55 0.05
N ALA A 14 13.19 4.00 -1.16
CA ALA A 14 11.80 4.12 -1.58
C ALA A 14 11.10 2.77 -1.58
N LEU A 15 11.71 1.74 -2.17
CA LEU A 15 11.17 0.37 -2.18
C LEU A 15 11.03 -0.19 -0.77
N GLY A 16 12.06 -0.02 0.06
CA GLY A 16 12.07 -0.50 1.44
C GLY A 16 10.98 0.17 2.27
N THR A 17 10.82 1.48 2.14
CA THR A 17 9.76 2.23 2.81
C THR A 17 8.38 1.75 2.37
N LEU A 18 8.17 1.59 1.07
CA LEU A 18 6.90 1.12 0.52
C LEU A 18 6.60 -0.31 0.97
N ALA A 19 7.60 -1.19 1.03
CA ALA A 19 7.44 -2.56 1.55
C ALA A 19 7.01 -2.57 3.03
N VAL A 20 7.64 -1.74 3.86
CA VAL A 20 7.29 -1.61 5.28
C VAL A 20 5.87 -1.07 5.44
N LEU A 21 5.51 -0.02 4.68
CA LEU A 21 4.17 0.56 4.71
C LEU A 21 3.12 -0.45 4.25
N TYR A 22 3.39 -1.17 3.17
CA TYR A 22 2.49 -2.20 2.63
C TYR A 22 2.24 -3.33 3.64
N LEU A 23 3.31 -3.91 4.21
CA LEU A 23 3.21 -4.98 5.20
C LEU A 23 2.54 -4.51 6.49
N GLY A 24 2.88 -3.30 6.96
CA GLY A 24 2.26 -2.70 8.13
C GLY A 24 0.77 -2.41 7.94
N GLY A 25 0.41 -1.80 6.81
CA GLY A 25 -0.98 -1.50 6.45
C GLY A 25 -1.82 -2.77 6.27
N ALA A 26 -1.30 -3.77 5.56
CA ALA A 26 -1.96 -5.05 5.36
C ALA A 26 -2.10 -5.82 6.69
N GLY A 27 -1.05 -5.82 7.52
CA GLY A 27 -1.05 -6.46 8.83
C GLY A 27 -2.09 -5.85 9.77
N ILE A 28 -2.15 -4.51 9.84
CA ILE A 28 -3.16 -3.80 10.65
C ILE A 28 -4.57 -4.08 10.12
N ALA A 29 -4.77 -4.01 8.81
CA ALA A 29 -6.07 -4.28 8.20
C ALA A 29 -6.54 -5.70 8.53
N LEU A 30 -5.69 -6.72 8.34
CA LEU A 30 -6.02 -8.11 8.66
C LEU A 30 -6.27 -8.33 10.15
N TRP A 31 -5.43 -7.75 11.02
CA TRP A 31 -5.62 -7.83 12.47
C TRP A 31 -6.96 -7.22 12.89
N ARG A 32 -7.31 -6.05 12.32
CA ARG A 32 -8.57 -5.38 12.61
C ARG A 32 -9.78 -6.09 12.02
N ILE A 33 -9.67 -6.74 10.86
CA ILE A 33 -10.75 -7.61 10.33
C ILE A 33 -11.06 -8.75 11.30
N ARG A 34 -10.03 -9.31 11.96
CA ARG A 34 -10.18 -10.36 12.97
C ARG A 34 -10.74 -9.84 14.29
N ALA A 35 -10.34 -8.63 14.71
CA ALA A 35 -10.65 -8.10 16.03
C ALA A 35 -11.90 -7.18 16.10
N ALA A 36 -12.37 -6.62 14.98
CA ALA A 36 -13.46 -5.63 14.97
C ALA A 36 -14.86 -6.25 14.83
N ALA A 37 -15.85 -5.65 15.51
CA ALA A 37 -17.28 -5.93 15.30
C ALA A 37 -17.76 -5.51 13.89
N LEU A 38 -18.81 -6.15 13.38
CA LEU A 38 -19.30 -6.06 11.98
C LEU A 38 -19.21 -4.68 11.30
N PRO A 39 -19.68 -3.55 11.89
CA PRO A 39 -19.67 -2.26 11.19
C PRO A 39 -18.25 -1.70 10.99
N GLY A 40 -17.33 -1.98 11.92
CA GLY A 40 -15.92 -1.61 11.77
C GLY A 40 -15.15 -2.53 10.81
N LYS A 41 -15.64 -3.75 10.60
CA LYS A 41 -14.97 -4.79 9.82
C LYS A 41 -14.96 -4.47 8.32
N ILE A 42 -16.04 -3.90 7.78
CA ILE A 42 -16.17 -3.57 6.34
C ILE A 42 -15.06 -2.59 5.92
N TYR A 43 -14.80 -1.57 6.73
CA TYR A 43 -13.74 -0.59 6.46
C TYR A 43 -12.37 -1.26 6.25
N TRP A 44 -12.00 -2.14 7.18
CA TRP A 44 -10.71 -2.83 7.11
C TRP A 44 -10.65 -3.85 5.97
N ILE A 45 -11.79 -4.47 5.62
CA ILE A 45 -11.90 -5.33 4.42
C ILE A 45 -11.63 -4.52 3.15
N VAL A 46 -12.19 -3.32 3.02
CA VAL A 46 -11.94 -2.43 1.87
C VAL A 46 -10.46 -2.05 1.81
N CYS A 47 -9.83 -1.68 2.93
CA CYS A 47 -8.39 -1.41 2.97
C CYS A 47 -7.56 -2.63 2.53
N ALA A 48 -7.89 -3.83 3.02
CA ALA A 48 -7.19 -5.06 2.64
C ALA A 48 -7.40 -5.41 1.16
N ALA A 49 -8.60 -5.20 0.62
CA ALA A 49 -8.93 -5.43 -0.79
C ALA A 49 -8.18 -4.46 -1.71
N LEU A 50 -8.05 -3.19 -1.34
CA LEU A 50 -7.27 -2.21 -2.09
C LEU A 50 -5.77 -2.56 -2.10
N LEU A 51 -5.22 -2.95 -0.95
CA LEU A 51 -3.82 -3.36 -0.86
C LEU A 51 -3.54 -4.64 -1.67
N ALA A 52 -4.33 -5.69 -1.46
CA ALA A 52 -4.16 -6.95 -2.18
C ALA A 52 -4.46 -6.82 -3.67
N GLY A 53 -5.55 -6.14 -4.03
CA GLY A 53 -5.94 -5.89 -5.41
C GLY A 53 -4.92 -5.05 -6.17
N GLY A 54 -4.40 -3.99 -5.54
CA GLY A 54 -3.33 -3.17 -6.12
C GLY A 54 -2.03 -3.96 -6.33
N ALA A 55 -1.64 -4.81 -5.37
CA ALA A 55 -0.47 -5.68 -5.52
C ALA A 55 -0.64 -6.72 -6.63
N VAL A 56 -1.83 -7.33 -6.75
CA VAL A 56 -2.13 -8.27 -7.84
C VAL A 56 -2.12 -7.56 -9.19
N ALA A 57 -2.68 -6.35 -9.29
CA ALA A 57 -2.65 -5.55 -10.51
C ALA A 57 -1.21 -5.18 -10.92
N MET A 58 -0.36 -4.80 -9.97
CA MET A 58 1.06 -4.56 -10.24
C MET A 58 1.76 -5.83 -10.71
N ALA A 59 1.58 -6.96 -10.02
CA ALA A 59 2.24 -8.23 -10.34
C ALA A 59 1.80 -8.80 -11.70
N GLY A 60 0.52 -8.68 -12.04
CA GLY A 60 -0.02 -9.14 -13.32
C GLY A 60 0.44 -8.33 -14.53
N ASN A 61 0.95 -7.12 -14.32
CA ASN A 61 1.46 -6.22 -15.36
C ASN A 61 2.99 -6.18 -15.43
N LEU A 62 3.68 -7.13 -14.81
CA LEU A 62 5.15 -7.28 -14.90
C LEU A 62 5.62 -7.84 -16.24
N ALA A 63 4.71 -8.16 -17.18
CA ALA A 63 5.08 -8.69 -18.49
C ALA A 63 5.95 -7.64 -19.24
N PRO A 64 7.19 -7.99 -19.62
CA PRO A 64 8.11 -7.03 -20.18
C PRO A 64 7.64 -6.60 -21.56
N VAL A 65 7.20 -5.35 -21.71
CA VAL A 65 7.20 -4.70 -23.02
C VAL A 65 8.68 -4.47 -23.38
N PRO A 66 9.18 -4.97 -24.51
CA PRO A 66 10.57 -4.78 -24.88
C PRO A 66 10.89 -3.29 -25.05
N ASN A 67 11.83 -2.79 -24.23
CA ASN A 67 12.61 -1.57 -24.47
C ASN A 67 11.86 -0.24 -24.66
N SER A 68 10.67 -0.04 -24.10
CA SER A 68 9.97 1.26 -24.19
C SER A 68 10.34 2.23 -23.08
N GLY A 69 10.78 1.74 -21.91
CA GLY A 69 10.95 2.59 -20.71
C GLY A 69 9.62 3.11 -20.12
N ASP A 70 8.50 2.93 -20.83
CA ASP A 70 7.16 3.28 -20.39
C ASP A 70 6.65 2.31 -19.32
N MET A 71 6.10 2.88 -18.25
CA MET A 71 5.51 2.11 -17.16
C MET A 71 4.17 1.51 -17.63
N PRO A 72 3.97 0.18 -17.55
CA PRO A 72 2.75 -0.44 -18.04
C PRO A 72 1.52 0.13 -17.32
N PRO A 73 0.44 0.47 -18.04
CA PRO A 73 -0.69 1.23 -17.48
C PRO A 73 -1.37 0.52 -16.30
N GLY A 74 -1.39 -0.81 -16.28
CA GLY A 74 -1.92 -1.59 -15.16
C GLY A 74 -1.05 -1.58 -13.91
N PHE A 75 0.25 -1.32 -14.03
CA PHE A 75 1.14 -1.14 -12.88
C PHE A 75 0.87 0.20 -12.17
N ALA A 76 0.69 1.28 -12.94
CA ALA A 76 0.37 2.59 -12.38
C ALA A 76 -0.96 2.55 -11.60
N LEU A 77 -2.01 1.98 -12.19
CA LEU A 77 -3.29 1.78 -11.50
C LEU A 77 -3.18 0.92 -10.24
N GLY A 78 -2.36 -0.13 -10.29
CA GLY A 78 -2.08 -0.97 -9.12
C GLY A 78 -1.37 -0.21 -8.00
N ALA A 79 -0.40 0.65 -8.34
CA ALA A 79 0.30 1.51 -7.39
C ALA A 79 -0.65 2.51 -6.72
N GLU A 80 -1.50 3.19 -7.51
CA GLU A 80 -2.52 4.11 -6.97
C GLU A 80 -3.48 3.41 -6.01
N ALA A 81 -3.93 2.19 -6.35
CA ALA A 81 -4.78 1.39 -5.47
C ALA A 81 -4.10 1.05 -4.13
N VAL A 82 -2.80 0.70 -4.15
CA VAL A 82 -2.02 0.47 -2.93
C VAL A 82 -1.88 1.75 -2.11
N LEU A 83 -1.56 2.88 -2.74
CA LEU A 83 -1.43 4.16 -2.06
C LEU A 83 -2.74 4.58 -1.39
N LEU A 84 -3.87 4.44 -2.09
CA LEU A 84 -5.20 4.68 -1.52
C LEU A 84 -5.48 3.76 -0.33
N GLY A 85 -5.17 2.46 -0.45
CA GLY A 85 -5.28 1.50 0.65
C GLY A 85 -4.45 1.89 1.88
N LEU A 86 -3.23 2.40 1.68
CA LEU A 86 -2.35 2.88 2.75
C LEU A 86 -2.88 4.14 3.42
N VAL A 87 -3.33 5.13 2.64
CA VAL A 87 -3.90 6.39 3.17
C VAL A 87 -5.13 6.10 4.02
N LEU A 88 -6.01 5.20 3.57
CA LEU A 88 -7.17 4.77 4.34
C LEU A 88 -6.73 4.01 5.60
N ALA A 89 -5.79 3.07 5.51
CA ALA A 89 -5.30 2.38 6.70
C ALA A 89 -4.73 3.37 7.75
N ALA A 90 -3.92 4.34 7.32
CA ALA A 90 -3.36 5.38 8.16
C ALA A 90 -4.45 6.29 8.78
N GLY A 91 -5.42 6.74 7.98
CA GLY A 91 -6.55 7.55 8.45
C GLY A 91 -7.42 6.83 9.48
N GLY A 92 -7.67 5.53 9.26
CA GLY A 92 -8.40 4.67 10.20
C GLY A 92 -7.67 4.54 11.54
N CYS A 93 -6.34 4.38 11.51
CA CYS A 93 -5.50 4.37 12.71
C CYS A 93 -5.54 5.72 13.45
N ALA A 94 -5.39 6.84 12.73
CA ALA A 94 -5.44 8.17 13.31
C ALA A 94 -6.80 8.45 13.97
N TRP A 95 -7.90 8.08 13.31
CA TRP A 95 -9.25 8.22 13.86
C TRP A 95 -9.44 7.45 15.17
N LEU A 96 -8.89 6.23 15.25
CA LEU A 96 -8.99 5.41 16.46
C LEU A 96 -8.18 5.99 17.62
N MET A 97 -7.01 6.58 17.35
CA MET A 97 -6.24 7.33 18.36
C MET A 97 -6.99 8.57 18.83
N LEU A 98 -7.58 9.34 17.91
CA LEU A 98 -8.38 10.52 18.25
C LEU A 98 -9.62 10.16 19.08
N ARG A 99 -10.29 9.06 18.74
CA ARG A 99 -11.44 8.56 19.50
C ARG A 99 -11.03 8.08 20.90
N ALA A 100 -9.86 7.48 21.05
CA ALA A 100 -9.34 7.08 22.36
C ALA A 100 -9.01 8.29 23.25
N ARG A 101 -8.58 9.42 22.67
CA ARG A 101 -8.32 10.67 23.41
C ARG A 101 -9.58 11.44 23.84
N LYS A 102 -10.70 11.22 23.15
CA LYS A 102 -12.00 11.87 23.46
C LYS A 102 -12.81 11.10 24.52
N ARG A 103 -12.35 9.93 24.95
CA ARG A 103 -12.92 9.17 26.06
C ARG A 103 -12.09 9.40 27.31
#